data_AF-R2QGK8-F1
#
_entry.id   AF-R2QGK8-F1
#
_cell.length_a   1.000
_cell.length_b   1.000
_cell.length_c   1.000
_cell.angle_alpha   90.00
_cell.angle_beta   90.00
_cell.angle_gamma   90.00
#
_symmetry.space_group_name_H-M   'P 1'
#
loop_
_entity.id
_entity.type
_entity.pdbx_description
1 polymer ?
#
loop_
_entity_poly.entity_id
_entity_poly.type
_entity_poly.pdbx_seq_one_letter_code
_entity_poly.pdbx_strand_id
1 'polypeptide(L)'
;MSFGGEYVYVEYSKFQGVRLNNLASNKMGNVYNTVFQECDEFQFIEKLLYTPDEDAEFWINELFMSEASFYRMVNAVEAFLEKRGLTLERGPFRVTAQDERWVRIFYQQYYMEAYGINNWPFNINQQDTFCYVMRASTDFDVSLDDREVQDAAFLLVVTLIRMSQGFTLSDEVCNEPDDTIDKVVEYSEELVDNLLKNSPYSLTDSWYKEVSRTVFHEFYGWDNQQQIVRIHKKLNTFLDKMVKAVDFPLLEEDRNKIIQQMMIWYVQYNFYPFKRIILYDKQRKFAHDVHHMYPVFSTLVTLYLEDIDKRNPSLWINVRLYDVVALLMKEWSQLPIQLEKMRKQVSVIIVSNLGKKHAEMMRDFLYSQYGEKLKLSIYESTVLFSGPEDFEILNDYDLVISNNPIDYYQKENCLIVNNFISASDRESIENWILSVQQKASLDFIRKIGYSYLRRAKQIYSYPYIPNPKQVS
;
A
#
# COMPACT_ATOMS: atom_id res chain seq x y z
N MET A 1 23.62 22.98 2.55
CA MET A 1 23.68 21.51 2.55
C MET A 1 22.66 21.00 1.56
N SER A 2 23.04 20.05 0.70
CA SER A 2 22.16 19.48 -0.33
C SER A 2 21.17 18.53 0.33
N PHE A 3 19.92 18.98 0.50
CA PHE A 3 18.77 18.13 0.87
C PHE A 3 18.70 16.90 -0.07
N GLY A 4 18.72 15.69 0.50
CA GLY A 4 18.38 14.45 -0.21
C GLY A 4 19.32 14.03 -1.36
N GLY A 5 20.51 14.63 -1.50
CA GLY A 5 21.42 14.39 -2.62
C GLY A 5 21.90 12.95 -2.79
N GLU A 6 21.80 12.12 -1.74
CA GLU A 6 22.13 10.68 -1.80
C GLU A 6 21.00 9.83 -2.41
N TYR A 7 19.76 10.33 -2.39
CA TYR A 7 18.57 9.56 -2.78
C TYR A 7 17.91 10.08 -4.06
N VAL A 8 18.06 11.36 -4.38
CA VAL A 8 17.41 12.01 -5.54
C VAL A 8 18.43 12.83 -6.32
N TYR A 9 18.49 12.62 -7.64
CA TYR A 9 19.32 13.45 -8.52
C TYR A 9 18.52 14.67 -8.98
N VAL A 10 19.04 15.87 -8.75
CA VAL A 10 18.36 17.11 -9.10
C VAL A 10 19.02 17.76 -10.30
N GLU A 11 18.28 17.84 -11.40
CA GLU A 11 18.64 18.67 -12.55
C GLU A 11 18.03 20.05 -12.40
N TYR A 12 18.84 21.08 -12.60
CA TYR A 12 18.41 22.47 -12.57
C TYR A 12 18.68 23.13 -13.92
N SER A 13 17.66 23.77 -14.46
CA SER A 13 17.75 24.64 -15.63
C SER A 13 17.01 25.95 -15.36
N LYS A 14 17.66 27.07 -15.64
CA LYS A 14 17.02 28.40 -15.50
C LYS A 14 15.77 28.56 -16.38
N PHE A 15 15.70 27.85 -17.50
CA PHE A 15 14.59 27.94 -18.45
C PHE A 15 13.56 26.83 -18.29
N GLN A 16 13.99 25.62 -17.89
CA GLN A 16 13.12 24.45 -17.77
C GLN A 16 12.73 24.12 -16.31
N GLY A 17 13.25 24.87 -15.35
CA GLY A 17 12.97 24.70 -13.92
C GLY A 17 13.79 23.59 -13.29
N VAL A 18 13.21 22.93 -12.29
CA VAL A 18 13.83 21.84 -11.53
C VAL A 18 13.22 20.52 -11.97
N ARG A 19 14.06 19.54 -12.27
CA ARG A 19 13.64 18.15 -12.53
C ARG A 19 14.34 17.23 -11.54
N LEU A 20 13.54 16.39 -10.89
CA LEU A 20 14.04 15.31 -10.03
C LEU A 20 14.10 14.04 -10.86
N ASN A 21 15.29 13.44 -10.97
CA ASN A 21 15.53 12.18 -11.66
C ASN A 21 15.81 11.06 -10.65
N ASN A 22 15.63 9.81 -11.10
CA ASN A 22 15.82 8.61 -10.29
C ASN A 22 14.89 8.52 -9.06
N LEU A 23 13.67 9.08 -9.20
CA LEU A 23 12.59 9.02 -8.23
C LEU A 23 11.98 7.61 -8.19
N ALA A 24 12.69 6.64 -7.61
CA ALA A 24 12.02 5.43 -7.15
C ALA A 24 11.18 5.80 -5.92
N SER A 25 9.89 5.46 -5.91
CA SER A 25 8.96 5.74 -4.80
C SER A 25 9.47 5.25 -3.44
N ASN A 26 10.25 4.17 -3.43
CA ASN A 26 10.86 3.63 -2.21
C ASN A 26 11.92 4.57 -1.62
N LYS A 27 12.63 5.35 -2.45
CA LYS A 27 13.64 6.33 -2.01
C LYS A 27 13.00 7.60 -1.46
N MET A 28 11.79 7.94 -1.88
CA MET A 28 11.05 9.09 -1.33
C MET A 28 10.79 8.93 0.16
N GLY A 29 10.59 7.69 0.64
CA GLY A 29 10.49 7.42 2.08
C GLY A 29 11.65 8.02 2.87
N ASN A 30 12.89 7.84 2.39
CA ASN A 30 14.08 8.38 3.06
C ASN A 30 14.09 9.91 3.11
N VAL A 31 13.60 10.57 2.06
CA VAL A 31 13.47 12.04 2.04
C VAL A 31 12.48 12.50 3.10
N TYR A 32 11.33 11.82 3.24
CA TYR A 32 10.37 12.13 4.30
C TYR A 32 10.93 11.85 5.70
N ASN A 33 11.70 10.76 5.89
CA ASN A 33 12.40 10.50 7.14
C ASN A 33 13.32 11.67 7.51
N THR A 34 14.08 12.23 6.56
CA THR A 34 14.90 13.42 6.79
C THR A 34 14.04 14.63 7.23
N VAL A 35 12.88 14.83 6.59
CA VAL A 35 11.95 15.89 7.01
C VAL A 35 11.48 15.71 8.46
N PHE A 36 11.17 14.49 8.89
CA PHE A 36 10.84 14.23 10.30
C PHE A 36 11.99 14.59 11.25
N GLN A 37 13.23 14.25 10.88
CA GLN A 37 14.40 14.46 11.73
C GLN A 37 14.87 15.92 11.78
N GLU A 38 14.62 16.72 10.75
CA GLU A 38 15.15 18.10 10.64
C GLU A 38 14.11 19.20 10.94
N CYS A 39 12.82 18.88 10.99
CA CYS A 39 11.76 19.88 11.19
C CYS A 39 11.46 20.08 12.67
N ASP A 40 11.54 21.33 13.16
CA ASP A 40 11.31 21.69 14.56
C ASP A 40 9.91 21.25 15.05
N GLU A 41 8.87 21.37 14.22
CA GLU A 41 7.52 20.91 14.54
C GLU A 41 7.47 19.41 14.87
N PHE A 42 8.17 18.58 14.09
CA PHE A 42 8.17 17.13 14.29
C PHE A 42 9.07 16.72 15.46
N GLN A 43 10.23 17.36 15.61
CA GLN A 43 11.06 17.18 16.80
C GLN A 43 10.31 17.54 18.08
N PHE A 44 9.55 18.64 18.07
CA PHE A 44 8.71 19.03 19.19
C PHE A 44 7.64 17.97 19.49
N ILE A 45 6.87 17.54 18.48
CA ILE A 45 5.88 16.47 18.63
C ILE A 45 6.52 15.20 19.21
N GLU A 46 7.67 14.77 18.69
CA GLU A 46 8.34 13.56 19.17
C GLU A 46 8.79 13.68 20.62
N LYS A 47 9.43 14.80 20.99
CA LYS A 47 9.90 15.04 22.36
C LYS A 47 8.74 15.12 23.36
N LEU A 48 7.56 15.58 22.95
CA LEU A 48 6.35 15.57 23.80
C LEU A 48 5.92 14.17 24.24
N LEU A 49 6.31 13.10 23.52
CA LEU A 49 6.09 11.74 24.02
C LEU A 49 6.92 11.47 25.27
N TYR A 50 8.14 11.99 25.35
CA TYR A 50 9.09 11.67 26.42
C TYR A 50 9.04 12.67 27.58
N THR A 51 8.65 13.92 27.32
CA THR A 51 8.73 15.02 28.30
C THR A 51 7.40 15.81 28.38
N PRO A 52 6.29 15.18 28.83
CA PRO A 52 4.94 15.76 28.73
C PRO A 52 4.57 16.78 29.82
N ASP A 53 5.49 17.09 30.75
CA ASP A 53 5.20 17.94 31.91
C ASP A 53 5.99 19.26 31.93
N GLU A 54 6.64 19.60 30.81
CA GLU A 54 7.45 20.81 30.67
C GLU A 54 6.65 22.02 30.20
N ASP A 55 7.13 23.21 30.58
CA ASP A 55 6.50 24.49 30.26
C ASP A 55 7.07 25.15 29.00
N ALA A 56 6.53 26.32 28.66
CA ALA A 56 6.97 27.07 27.48
C ALA A 56 8.45 27.48 27.56
N GLU A 57 8.96 27.82 28.75
CA GLU A 57 10.34 28.28 28.92
C GLU A 57 11.33 27.15 28.62
N PHE A 58 11.04 25.93 29.11
CA PHE A 58 11.80 24.75 28.77
C PHE A 58 11.87 24.54 27.24
N TRP A 59 10.71 24.52 26.56
CA TRP A 59 10.66 24.23 25.13
C TRP A 59 11.29 25.29 24.24
N ILE A 60 11.16 26.57 24.61
CA ILE A 60 11.81 27.68 23.91
C ILE A 60 13.34 27.48 23.93
N ASN A 61 13.89 27.07 25.08
CA ASN A 61 15.32 26.81 25.23
C ASN A 61 15.76 25.52 24.51
N GLU A 62 15.00 24.44 24.66
CA GLU A 62 15.31 23.12 24.10
C GLU A 62 15.30 23.11 22.56
N LEU A 63 14.42 23.90 21.94
CA LEU A 63 14.33 24.05 20.49
C LEU A 63 15.18 25.22 19.95
N PHE A 64 15.87 25.97 20.82
CA PHE A 64 16.66 27.16 20.45
C PHE A 64 15.87 28.22 19.66
N MET A 65 14.61 28.45 20.03
CA MET A 65 13.70 29.34 19.33
C MET A 65 13.44 30.63 20.12
N SER A 66 12.98 31.69 19.44
CA SER A 66 12.35 32.83 20.13
C SER A 66 10.93 32.49 20.55
N GLU A 67 10.43 33.09 21.63
CA GLU A 67 9.05 32.93 22.12
C GLU A 67 7.99 33.11 21.01
N ALA A 68 8.13 34.16 20.20
CA ALA A 68 7.20 34.44 19.10
C ALA A 68 7.25 33.38 17.98
N SER A 69 8.42 32.77 17.73
CA SER A 69 8.52 31.65 16.79
C SER A 69 7.93 30.38 17.39
N PHE A 70 8.19 30.12 18.67
CA PHE A 70 7.66 28.95 19.38
C PHE A 70 6.13 28.92 19.36
N TYR A 71 5.47 30.02 19.73
CA TYR A 71 4.00 30.05 19.69
C TYR A 71 3.40 29.95 18.28
N ARG A 72 4.11 30.39 17.23
CA ARG A 72 3.68 30.17 15.84
C ARG A 72 3.75 28.68 15.48
N MET A 73 4.84 28.01 15.84
CA MET A 73 5.02 26.57 15.66
C MET A 73 3.96 25.78 16.45
N VAL A 74 3.76 26.10 17.73
CA VAL A 74 2.73 25.49 18.59
C VAL A 74 1.33 25.59 17.97
N ASN A 75 0.94 26.75 17.44
CA ASN A 75 -0.37 26.91 16.79
C ASN A 75 -0.48 26.05 15.51
N ALA A 76 0.60 25.88 14.76
CA ALA A 76 0.62 25.00 13.59
C ALA A 76 0.50 23.52 13.97
N VAL A 77 1.21 23.12 15.03
CA VAL A 77 1.15 21.76 15.60
C VAL A 77 -0.23 21.44 16.15
N GLU A 78 -0.84 22.36 16.90
CA GLU A 78 -2.21 22.22 17.40
C GLU A 78 -3.20 22.00 16.26
N ALA A 79 -3.18 22.84 15.23
CA ALA A 79 -4.05 22.69 14.05
C ALA A 79 -3.78 21.38 13.26
N PHE A 80 -2.57 20.83 13.35
CA PHE A 80 -2.21 19.54 12.75
C PHE A 80 -2.74 18.36 13.58
N LEU A 81 -2.70 18.45 14.91
CA LEU A 81 -3.18 17.45 15.87
C LEU A 81 -4.71 17.41 15.94
N GLU A 82 -5.38 18.57 15.92
CA GLU A 82 -6.86 18.69 15.95
C GLU A 82 -7.52 17.93 14.79
N LYS A 83 -6.92 17.98 13.59
CA LYS A 83 -7.40 17.22 12.41
C LYS A 83 -7.35 15.70 12.59
N ARG A 84 -6.72 15.23 13.66
CA ARG A 84 -6.56 13.82 14.03
C ARG A 84 -7.24 13.47 15.35
N GLY A 85 -8.08 14.37 15.88
CA GLY A 85 -8.80 14.14 17.13
C GLY A 85 -7.92 14.26 18.38
N LEU A 86 -6.75 14.88 18.25
CA LEU A 86 -5.79 15.08 19.34
C LEU A 86 -5.80 16.53 19.78
N THR A 87 -5.47 16.75 21.04
CA THR A 87 -5.36 18.07 21.67
C THR A 87 -3.93 18.30 22.11
N LEU A 88 -3.41 19.51 21.88
CA LEU A 88 -2.17 19.99 22.47
C LEU A 88 -2.50 20.85 23.68
N GLU A 89 -2.29 20.32 24.87
CA GLU A 89 -2.33 21.13 26.10
C GLU A 89 -1.06 21.98 26.18
N ARG A 90 -1.12 23.13 26.86
CA ARG A 90 -0.03 24.15 26.87
C ARG A 90 0.48 24.50 28.27
N GLY A 91 0.03 23.79 29.31
CA GLY A 91 0.36 24.11 30.70
C GLY A 91 0.12 22.92 31.63
N PRO A 92 0.97 21.88 31.60
CA PRO A 92 2.17 21.72 30.77
C PRO A 92 1.87 21.26 29.34
N PHE A 93 2.91 21.24 28.49
CA PHE A 93 2.76 20.80 27.11
C PHE A 93 2.67 19.28 27.00
N ARG A 94 1.52 18.77 26.57
CA ARG A 94 1.28 17.34 26.32
C ARG A 94 0.25 17.13 25.23
N VAL A 95 0.37 15.98 24.55
CA VAL A 95 -0.65 15.50 23.61
C VAL A 95 -1.65 14.64 24.37
N THR A 96 -2.93 14.99 24.26
CA THR A 96 -4.05 14.28 24.88
C THR A 96 -5.17 14.03 23.86
N ALA A 97 -6.12 13.18 24.23
CA ALA A 97 -7.31 12.89 23.43
C ALA A 97 -8.45 12.46 24.34
N GLN A 98 -9.67 12.33 23.77
CA GLN A 98 -10.79 11.73 24.50
C GLN A 98 -10.52 10.26 24.88
N ASP A 99 -9.74 9.56 24.05
CA ASP A 99 -9.32 8.19 24.26
C ASP A 99 -7.80 8.11 24.08
N GLU A 100 -7.09 7.70 25.12
CA GLU A 100 -5.62 7.64 25.12
C GLU A 100 -5.08 6.71 24.02
N ARG A 101 -5.85 5.73 23.55
CA ARG A 101 -5.47 4.88 22.39
C ARG A 101 -5.23 5.69 21.13
N TRP A 102 -5.88 6.84 20.97
CA TRP A 102 -5.71 7.73 19.82
C TRP A 102 -4.31 8.36 19.81
N VAL A 103 -3.85 8.81 20.98
CA VAL A 103 -2.49 9.34 21.15
C VAL A 103 -1.47 8.26 20.85
N ARG A 104 -1.68 7.04 21.39
CA ARG A 104 -0.79 5.90 21.18
C ARG A 104 -0.68 5.50 19.71
N ILE A 105 -1.80 5.43 19.00
CA ILE A 105 -1.81 5.12 17.56
C ILE A 105 -1.17 6.24 16.74
N PHE A 106 -1.39 7.50 17.10
CA PHE A 106 -0.75 8.62 16.44
C PHE A 106 0.78 8.50 16.53
N TYR A 107 1.33 8.27 17.72
CA TYR A 107 2.77 8.09 17.87
C TYR A 107 3.27 6.81 17.21
N GLN A 108 2.51 5.71 17.25
CA GLN A 108 2.85 4.50 16.50
C GLN A 108 3.00 4.79 14.99
N GLN A 109 2.09 5.58 14.41
CA GLN A 109 2.19 6.01 13.02
C GLN A 109 3.36 6.98 12.79
N TYR A 110 3.59 7.91 13.71
CA TYR A 110 4.73 8.81 13.68
C TYR A 110 6.05 8.06 13.58
N TYR A 111 6.30 7.12 14.48
CA TYR A 111 7.55 6.36 14.47
C TYR A 111 7.68 5.45 13.25
N MET A 112 6.58 4.88 12.76
CA MET A 112 6.59 4.09 11.53
C MET A 112 6.95 4.93 10.29
N GLU A 113 6.47 6.17 10.20
CA GLU A 113 6.83 7.08 9.10
C GLU A 113 8.22 7.70 9.27
N ALA A 114 8.61 8.12 10.47
CA ALA A 114 9.88 8.81 10.73
C ALA A 114 11.10 7.89 10.67
N TYR A 115 10.97 6.64 11.14
CA TYR A 115 12.10 5.73 11.33
C TYR A 115 12.06 4.52 10.40
N GLY A 116 10.86 4.02 10.07
CA GLY A 116 10.69 2.80 9.27
C GLY A 116 11.42 1.59 9.86
N ILE A 117 11.71 0.57 9.05
CA ILE A 117 12.26 -0.74 9.51
C ILE A 117 13.69 -0.66 10.06
N ASN A 118 14.47 0.31 9.62
CA ASN A 118 15.92 0.30 9.85
C ASN A 118 16.36 0.98 11.15
N ASN A 119 15.49 1.75 11.79
CA ASN A 119 15.88 2.57 12.93
C ASN A 119 14.94 2.33 14.13
N TRP A 120 15.53 2.25 15.32
CA TRP A 120 14.83 2.05 16.59
C TRP A 120 15.13 3.22 17.53
N PRO A 121 14.19 4.17 17.70
CA PRO A 121 14.44 5.41 18.45
C PRO A 121 14.15 5.32 19.95
N PHE A 122 13.98 4.10 20.49
CA PHE A 122 13.58 3.92 21.89
C PHE A 122 14.72 3.39 22.75
N ASN A 123 14.78 3.85 24.00
CA ASN A 123 15.66 3.28 25.02
C ASN A 123 15.05 2.02 25.69
N ILE A 124 14.45 1.16 24.87
CA ILE A 124 13.90 -0.15 25.23
C ILE A 124 14.47 -1.14 24.22
N ASN A 125 14.81 -2.37 24.64
CA ASN A 125 15.49 -3.32 23.76
C ASN A 125 14.59 -3.73 22.57
N GLN A 126 15.05 -3.42 21.35
CA GLN A 126 14.32 -3.73 20.11
C GLN A 126 14.05 -5.22 19.93
N GLN A 127 15.08 -6.06 20.05
CA GLN A 127 14.99 -7.49 19.78
C GLN A 127 14.05 -8.16 20.78
N ASP A 128 14.19 -7.83 22.06
CA ASP A 128 13.34 -8.41 23.10
C ASP A 128 11.88 -7.93 22.92
N THR A 129 11.66 -6.69 22.49
CA THR A 129 10.32 -6.18 22.15
C THR A 129 9.69 -6.96 20.99
N PHE A 130 10.44 -7.20 19.92
CA PHE A 130 9.98 -8.04 18.81
C PHE A 130 9.66 -9.46 19.25
N CYS A 131 10.54 -10.07 20.06
CA CYS A 131 10.32 -11.41 20.62
C CYS A 131 9.03 -11.48 21.46
N TYR A 132 8.77 -10.46 22.28
CA TYR A 132 7.54 -10.35 23.05
C TYR A 132 6.31 -10.33 22.13
N VAL A 133 6.28 -9.41 21.17
CA VAL A 133 5.15 -9.23 20.24
C VAL A 133 4.89 -10.52 19.45
N MET A 134 5.94 -11.14 18.90
CA MET A 134 5.80 -12.39 18.13
C MET A 134 5.24 -13.53 18.99
N ARG A 135 5.73 -13.66 20.24
CA ARG A 135 5.26 -14.71 21.16
C ARG A 135 3.80 -14.51 21.52
N ALA A 136 3.43 -13.31 21.98
CA ALA A 136 2.06 -13.00 22.35
C ALA A 136 1.09 -13.16 21.17
N SER A 137 1.48 -12.70 19.97
CA SER A 137 0.66 -12.86 18.76
C SER A 137 0.46 -14.34 18.39
N THR A 138 1.50 -15.17 18.57
CA THR A 138 1.40 -16.63 18.38
C THR A 138 0.43 -17.26 19.38
N ASP A 139 0.50 -16.85 20.66
CA ASP A 139 -0.42 -17.33 21.70
C ASP A 139 -1.89 -16.97 21.40
N PHE A 140 -2.13 -15.91 20.63
CA PHE A 140 -3.45 -15.44 20.20
C PHE A 140 -3.88 -15.91 18.80
N ASP A 141 -3.11 -16.77 18.14
CA ASP A 141 -3.35 -17.25 16.75
C ASP A 141 -3.42 -16.08 15.74
N VAL A 142 -2.59 -15.06 15.94
CA VAL A 142 -2.45 -13.89 15.05
C VAL A 142 -1.16 -14.04 14.26
N SER A 143 -1.28 -14.21 12.94
CA SER A 143 -0.14 -14.26 12.04
C SER A 143 0.32 -12.85 11.71
N LEU A 144 1.56 -12.48 12.06
CA LEU A 144 2.17 -11.19 11.73
C LEU A 144 3.37 -11.36 10.81
N ASP A 145 3.53 -10.47 9.84
CA ASP A 145 4.76 -10.30 9.07
C ASP A 145 5.72 -9.31 9.76
N ASP A 146 6.95 -9.20 9.23
CA ASP A 146 8.00 -8.33 9.81
C ASP A 146 7.56 -6.87 10.00
N ARG A 147 6.74 -6.32 9.08
CA ARG A 147 6.26 -4.94 9.16
C ARG A 147 5.18 -4.81 10.22
N GLU A 148 4.28 -5.77 10.31
CA GLU A 148 3.20 -5.78 11.31
C GLU A 148 3.76 -6.03 12.73
N VAL A 149 4.77 -6.89 12.87
CA VAL A 149 5.54 -7.04 14.12
C VAL A 149 6.13 -5.70 14.54
N GLN A 150 6.73 -4.96 13.60
CA GLN A 150 7.28 -3.65 13.90
C GLN A 150 6.19 -2.63 14.27
N ASP A 151 5.06 -2.60 13.55
CA ASP A 151 3.91 -1.74 13.87
C ASP A 151 3.41 -1.99 15.29
N ALA A 152 3.24 -3.27 15.67
CA ALA A 152 2.83 -3.68 17.00
C ALA A 152 3.88 -3.38 18.07
N ALA A 153 5.18 -3.53 17.76
CA ALA A 153 6.26 -3.20 18.67
C ALA A 153 6.35 -1.70 18.97
N PHE A 154 6.17 -0.85 17.96
CA PHE A 154 6.05 0.59 18.17
C PHE A 154 4.81 0.94 19.01
N LEU A 155 3.67 0.29 18.77
CA LEU A 155 2.47 0.48 19.58
C LEU A 155 2.71 0.08 21.04
N LEU A 156 3.38 -1.05 21.27
CA LEU A 156 3.73 -1.55 22.59
C LEU A 156 4.62 -0.57 23.33
N VAL A 157 5.72 -0.14 22.72
CA VAL A 157 6.65 0.80 23.38
C VAL A 157 5.97 2.11 23.72
N VAL A 158 5.20 2.68 22.79
CA VAL A 158 4.44 3.91 23.06
C VAL A 158 3.44 3.69 24.19
N THR A 159 2.76 2.54 24.23
CA THR A 159 1.83 2.19 25.33
C THR A 159 2.56 2.15 26.67
N LEU A 160 3.72 1.49 26.75
CA LEU A 160 4.52 1.38 27.98
C LEU A 160 5.01 2.75 28.47
N ILE A 161 5.46 3.61 27.55
CA ILE A 161 5.88 4.98 27.89
C ILE A 161 4.69 5.76 28.46
N ARG A 162 3.57 5.80 27.73
CA ARG A 162 2.40 6.61 28.10
C ARG A 162 1.80 6.18 29.42
N MET A 163 1.64 4.88 29.67
CA MET A 163 1.10 4.39 30.94
C MET A 163 2.03 4.71 32.12
N SER A 164 3.36 4.59 31.93
CA SER A 164 4.33 4.89 33.00
C SER A 164 4.36 6.38 33.38
N GLN A 165 3.95 7.26 32.46
CA GLN A 165 3.78 8.70 32.66
C GLN A 165 2.42 9.05 33.30
N GLY A 166 1.56 8.07 33.57
CA GLY A 166 0.22 8.26 34.10
C GLY A 166 -0.87 8.54 33.06
N PHE A 167 -0.57 8.42 31.76
CA PHE A 167 -1.59 8.46 30.71
C PHE A 167 -2.15 7.06 30.46
N THR A 168 -3.19 6.73 31.23
CA THR A 168 -3.85 5.42 31.24
C THR A 168 -5.13 5.41 30.42
N LEU A 169 -5.65 4.21 30.15
CA LEU A 169 -7.01 4.03 29.66
C LEU A 169 -8.02 4.55 30.69
N SER A 170 -9.26 4.78 30.23
CA SER A 170 -10.34 5.24 31.12
C SER A 170 -10.68 4.20 32.18
N ASP A 171 -11.16 4.67 33.32
CA ASP A 171 -11.63 3.80 34.41
C ASP A 171 -12.71 2.82 33.92
N GLU A 172 -13.53 3.21 32.95
CA GLU A 172 -14.56 2.35 32.36
C GLU A 172 -13.94 1.09 31.74
N VAL A 173 -12.84 1.24 30.99
CA VAL A 173 -12.12 0.12 30.36
C VAL A 173 -11.33 -0.67 31.40
N CYS A 174 -10.66 0.01 32.34
CA CYS A 174 -9.84 -0.63 33.37
C CYS A 174 -10.68 -1.43 34.38
N ASN A 175 -11.94 -1.07 34.59
CA ASN A 175 -12.85 -1.77 35.50
C ASN A 175 -13.58 -2.97 34.86
N GLU A 176 -13.40 -3.22 33.56
CA GLU A 176 -13.95 -4.43 32.93
C GLU A 176 -13.31 -5.70 33.54
N PRO A 177 -14.07 -6.79 33.71
CA PRO A 177 -13.50 -8.04 34.22
C PRO A 177 -12.43 -8.61 33.30
N ASP A 178 -11.35 -9.11 33.90
CA ASP A 178 -10.21 -9.68 33.17
C ASP A 178 -10.62 -10.93 32.39
N ASP A 179 -10.27 -10.94 31.10
CA ASP A 179 -10.52 -12.06 30.21
C ASP A 179 -9.29 -12.97 30.04
N THR A 180 -9.33 -13.86 29.03
CA THR A 180 -8.23 -14.77 28.75
C THR A 180 -7.00 -14.04 28.21
N ILE A 181 -7.18 -13.02 27.38
CA ILE A 181 -6.08 -12.26 26.78
C ILE A 181 -5.39 -11.45 27.87
N ASP A 182 -6.17 -10.80 28.74
CA ASP A 182 -5.66 -10.08 29.90
C ASP A 182 -4.72 -10.95 30.74
N LYS A 183 -5.16 -12.17 31.07
CA LYS A 183 -4.35 -13.12 31.84
C LYS A 183 -3.09 -13.57 31.12
N VAL A 184 -3.17 -13.83 29.81
CA VAL A 184 -2.01 -14.23 29.01
C VAL A 184 -0.97 -13.11 28.98
N VAL A 185 -1.42 -11.86 28.83
CA VAL A 185 -0.55 -10.69 28.93
C VAL A 185 0.02 -10.58 30.33
N GLU A 186 -0.80 -10.67 31.39
CA GLU A 186 -0.35 -10.61 32.79
C GLU A 186 0.72 -11.68 33.10
N TYR A 187 0.57 -12.92 32.62
CA TYR A 187 1.58 -13.99 32.79
C TYR A 187 2.95 -13.67 32.19
N SER A 188 3.04 -12.66 31.32
CA SER A 188 4.28 -12.22 30.68
C SER A 188 4.96 -11.04 31.38
N GLU A 189 4.52 -10.67 32.60
CA GLU A 189 5.04 -9.53 33.38
C GLU A 189 6.57 -9.52 33.47
N GLU A 190 7.20 -10.63 33.88
CA GLU A 190 8.66 -10.70 33.99
C GLU A 190 9.38 -10.38 32.67
N LEU A 191 8.78 -10.73 31.53
CA LEU A 191 9.37 -10.40 30.23
C LEU A 191 9.30 -8.90 29.98
N VAL A 192 8.15 -8.27 30.25
CA VAL A 192 7.97 -6.83 30.02
C VAL A 192 8.77 -5.99 31.00
N ASP A 193 8.84 -6.39 32.27
CA ASP A 193 9.71 -5.75 33.27
C ASP A 193 11.18 -5.78 32.84
N ASN A 194 11.64 -6.90 32.28
CA ASN A 194 12.98 -7.01 31.73
C ASN A 194 13.20 -6.08 30.52
N LEU A 195 12.18 -5.82 29.69
CA LEU A 195 12.25 -4.82 28.61
C LEU A 195 12.52 -3.42 29.15
N LEU A 196 11.88 -3.08 30.28
CA LEU A 196 11.94 -1.75 30.87
C LEU A 196 13.14 -1.51 31.79
N LYS A 197 13.87 -2.56 32.17
CA LYS A 197 14.96 -2.54 33.17
C LYS A 197 16.04 -1.45 32.97
N ASN A 198 16.34 -1.09 31.73
CA ASN A 198 17.35 -0.07 31.39
C ASN A 198 16.72 1.26 30.91
N SER A 199 15.42 1.41 31.11
CA SER A 199 14.63 2.58 30.75
C SER A 199 14.18 3.31 32.02
N PRO A 200 13.76 4.59 31.92
CA PRO A 200 13.17 5.31 33.05
C PRO A 200 11.71 4.92 33.33
N TYR A 201 11.15 3.94 32.62
CA TYR A 201 9.74 3.58 32.67
C TYR A 201 9.52 2.34 33.55
N SER A 202 8.33 2.23 34.13
CA SER A 202 7.91 1.11 34.97
C SER A 202 6.50 0.67 34.64
N LEU A 203 6.17 -0.58 34.99
CA LEU A 203 4.79 -1.08 34.90
C LEU A 203 3.90 -0.41 35.95
N THR A 204 2.64 -0.21 35.57
CA THR A 204 1.55 0.19 36.46
C THR A 204 0.76 -1.06 36.89
N ASP A 205 -0.02 -1.00 37.97
CA ASP A 205 -0.81 -2.15 38.45
C ASP A 205 -1.75 -2.74 37.36
N SER A 206 -2.28 -1.91 36.47
CA SER A 206 -3.16 -2.31 35.36
C SER A 206 -2.46 -2.43 34.00
N TRP A 207 -1.12 -2.60 33.96
CA TRP A 207 -0.34 -2.58 32.72
C TRP A 207 -0.82 -3.61 31.68
N TYR A 208 -1.28 -4.77 32.13
CA TYR A 208 -1.73 -5.85 31.26
C TYR A 208 -2.99 -5.45 30.48
N LYS A 209 -3.87 -4.63 31.08
CA LYS A 209 -5.03 -4.05 30.39
C LYS A 209 -4.63 -2.97 29.41
N GLU A 210 -3.64 -2.15 29.78
CA GLU A 210 -3.08 -1.13 28.89
C GLU A 210 -2.58 -1.76 27.59
N VAL A 211 -1.83 -2.86 27.71
CA VAL A 211 -1.29 -3.63 26.59
C VAL A 211 -2.38 -4.40 25.86
N SER A 212 -3.24 -5.16 26.55
CA SER A 212 -4.27 -5.97 25.90
C SER A 212 -5.26 -5.13 25.09
N ARG A 213 -5.77 -4.04 25.67
CA ARG A 213 -6.80 -3.20 25.05
C ARG A 213 -6.25 -2.26 23.98
N THR A 214 -4.92 -2.02 23.95
CA THR A 214 -4.28 -1.14 22.96
C THR A 214 -3.53 -1.92 21.88
N VAL A 215 -2.59 -2.78 22.28
CA VAL A 215 -1.71 -3.49 21.35
C VAL A 215 -2.49 -4.59 20.64
N PHE A 216 -3.30 -5.34 21.39
CA PHE A 216 -4.17 -6.42 20.89
C PHE A 216 -5.63 -5.95 20.72
N HIS A 217 -5.81 -4.71 20.24
CA HIS A 217 -7.11 -4.05 20.09
C HIS A 217 -8.08 -4.81 19.17
N GLU A 218 -7.56 -5.67 18.28
CA GLU A 218 -8.33 -6.48 17.34
C GLU A 218 -9.33 -7.42 18.02
N PHE A 219 -9.15 -7.71 19.32
CA PHE A 219 -10.07 -8.53 20.10
C PHE A 219 -11.19 -7.72 20.77
N TYR A 220 -11.06 -6.39 20.88
CA TYR A 220 -11.92 -5.58 21.75
C TYR A 220 -12.80 -4.56 21.02
N GLY A 221 -12.43 -4.08 19.83
CA GLY A 221 -13.20 -3.02 19.15
C GLY A 221 -14.38 -3.52 18.30
N TRP A 222 -15.10 -4.53 18.80
CA TRP A 222 -16.31 -5.10 18.20
C TRP A 222 -17.54 -4.79 19.04
N ASP A 223 -18.66 -4.43 18.41
CA ASP A 223 -19.91 -4.16 19.13
C ASP A 223 -20.46 -5.41 19.83
N ASN A 224 -20.27 -6.58 19.20
CA ASN A 224 -20.71 -7.89 19.68
C ASN A 224 -20.19 -9.01 18.75
N GLN A 225 -20.31 -10.25 19.22
CA GLN A 225 -19.87 -11.44 18.47
C GLN A 225 -20.63 -11.63 17.13
N GLN A 226 -21.87 -11.15 17.01
CA GLN A 226 -22.60 -11.21 15.74
C GLN A 226 -22.00 -10.27 14.69
N GLN A 227 -21.42 -9.14 15.12
CA GLN A 227 -20.72 -8.21 14.25
C GLN A 227 -19.49 -8.87 13.62
N ILE A 228 -18.69 -9.60 14.43
CA ILE A 228 -17.53 -10.37 13.98
C ILE A 228 -17.93 -11.34 12.86
N VAL A 229 -18.93 -12.20 13.13
CA VAL A 229 -19.42 -13.20 12.15
C VAL A 229 -19.95 -12.53 10.89
N ARG A 230 -20.66 -11.41 11.02
CA ARG A 230 -21.22 -10.65 9.90
C ARG A 230 -20.12 -10.07 9.01
N ILE A 231 -19.11 -9.42 9.59
CA ILE A 231 -18.00 -8.83 8.84
C ILE A 231 -17.17 -9.94 8.19
N HIS A 232 -16.83 -11.00 8.93
CA HIS A 232 -16.13 -12.17 8.39
C HIS A 232 -16.87 -12.78 7.17
N LYS A 233 -18.19 -12.94 7.24
CA LYS A 233 -19.00 -13.46 6.12
C LYS A 233 -18.99 -12.51 4.91
N LYS A 234 -19.03 -11.19 5.15
CA LYS A 234 -18.92 -10.18 4.09
C LYS A 234 -17.56 -10.26 3.39
N LEU A 235 -16.47 -10.35 4.15
CA LEU A 235 -15.11 -10.48 3.61
C LEU A 235 -14.92 -11.78 2.83
N ASN A 236 -15.47 -12.90 3.30
CA ASN A 236 -15.47 -14.13 2.50
C ASN A 236 -16.24 -13.98 1.18
N THR A 237 -17.42 -13.35 1.23
CA THR A 237 -18.21 -13.08 0.02
C THR A 237 -17.45 -12.18 -0.97
N PHE A 238 -16.68 -11.20 -0.47
CA PHE A 238 -15.78 -10.38 -1.28
C PHE A 238 -14.74 -11.24 -2.01
N LEU A 239 -13.99 -12.04 -1.25
CA LEU A 239 -12.92 -12.86 -1.79
C LEU A 239 -13.44 -13.91 -2.76
N ASP A 240 -14.59 -14.53 -2.49
CA ASP A 240 -15.20 -15.50 -3.40
C ASP A 240 -15.59 -14.89 -4.76
N LYS A 241 -16.02 -13.63 -4.76
CA LYS A 241 -16.28 -12.90 -6.02
C LYS A 241 -14.97 -12.58 -6.74
N MET A 242 -13.94 -12.16 -6.00
CA MET A 242 -12.62 -11.91 -6.57
C MET A 242 -12.03 -13.18 -7.20
N VAL A 243 -12.03 -14.30 -6.49
CA VAL A 243 -11.56 -15.63 -6.98
C VAL A 243 -12.24 -16.00 -8.29
N LYS A 244 -13.57 -15.84 -8.37
CA LYS A 244 -14.33 -16.10 -9.59
C LYS A 244 -14.00 -15.12 -10.73
N ALA A 245 -13.64 -13.88 -10.42
CA ALA A 245 -13.38 -12.85 -11.42
C ALA A 245 -11.97 -12.94 -12.01
N VAL A 246 -10.98 -13.33 -11.21
CA VAL A 246 -9.60 -13.58 -11.68
C VAL A 246 -9.39 -15.02 -12.20
N ASP A 247 -10.38 -15.88 -12.01
CA ASP A 247 -10.36 -17.30 -12.37
C ASP A 247 -9.11 -18.02 -11.85
N PHE A 248 -8.81 -17.79 -10.57
CA PHE A 248 -7.62 -18.32 -9.92
C PHE A 248 -7.93 -18.61 -8.44
N PRO A 249 -7.57 -19.79 -7.92
CA PRO A 249 -7.86 -20.15 -6.54
C PRO A 249 -7.09 -19.26 -5.55
N LEU A 250 -7.71 -19.03 -4.39
CA LEU A 250 -7.08 -18.41 -3.23
C LEU A 250 -6.82 -19.51 -2.20
N LEU A 251 -5.57 -19.68 -1.79
CA LEU A 251 -5.19 -20.66 -0.77
C LEU A 251 -5.82 -20.27 0.57
N GLU A 252 -6.14 -21.26 1.41
CA GLU A 252 -6.77 -21.02 2.71
C GLU A 252 -5.89 -20.16 3.64
N GLU A 253 -4.57 -20.35 3.60
CA GLU A 253 -3.61 -19.55 4.37
C GLU A 253 -3.64 -18.06 3.95
N ASP A 254 -3.47 -17.78 2.66
CA ASP A 254 -3.60 -16.43 2.09
C ASP A 254 -4.97 -15.79 2.42
N ARG A 255 -6.05 -16.58 2.31
CA ARG A 255 -7.41 -16.14 2.64
C ARG A 255 -7.51 -15.71 4.10
N ASN A 256 -7.03 -16.54 5.02
CA ASN A 256 -7.07 -16.25 6.45
C ASN A 256 -6.27 -14.98 6.76
N LYS A 257 -5.07 -14.84 6.18
CA LYS A 257 -4.22 -13.65 6.34
C LYS A 257 -4.90 -12.38 5.85
N ILE A 258 -5.49 -12.40 4.65
CA ILE A 258 -6.22 -11.26 4.08
C ILE A 258 -7.42 -10.89 4.96
N ILE A 259 -8.19 -11.88 5.41
CA ILE A 259 -9.36 -11.65 6.26
C ILE A 259 -8.94 -11.06 7.60
N GLN A 260 -7.94 -11.65 8.27
CA GLN A 260 -7.40 -11.16 9.53
C GLN A 260 -7.02 -9.68 9.41
N GLN A 261 -6.26 -9.32 8.38
CA GLN A 261 -5.80 -7.94 8.19
C GLN A 261 -6.95 -6.96 7.93
N MET A 262 -7.93 -7.36 7.11
CA MET A 262 -9.12 -6.55 6.85
C MET A 262 -10.02 -6.40 8.09
N MET A 263 -10.07 -7.41 8.96
CA MET A 263 -10.78 -7.34 10.24
C MET A 263 -10.07 -6.39 11.23
N ILE A 264 -8.74 -6.47 11.33
CA ILE A 264 -7.93 -5.53 12.13
C ILE A 264 -8.20 -4.09 11.66
N TRP A 265 -8.21 -3.83 10.35
CA TRP A 265 -8.51 -2.49 9.83
C TRP A 265 -9.94 -2.02 10.12
N TYR A 266 -10.91 -2.93 10.12
CA TYR A 266 -12.28 -2.61 10.53
C TYR A 266 -12.32 -2.12 11.96
N VAL A 267 -11.71 -2.88 12.87
CA VAL A 267 -11.63 -2.53 14.29
C VAL A 267 -10.90 -1.21 14.49
N GLN A 268 -9.71 -1.05 13.88
CA GLN A 268 -8.93 0.18 13.91
C GLN A 268 -9.72 1.41 13.50
N TYR A 269 -10.53 1.30 12.45
CA TYR A 269 -11.35 2.41 11.99
C TYR A 269 -12.51 2.72 12.95
N ASN A 270 -13.10 1.72 13.60
CA ASN A 270 -14.20 1.92 14.53
C ASN A 270 -13.78 2.77 15.74
N PHE A 271 -12.57 2.54 16.27
CA PHE A 271 -12.12 3.29 17.44
C PHE A 271 -11.26 4.51 17.09
N TYR A 272 -10.48 4.51 16.00
CA TYR A 272 -9.70 5.68 15.57
C TYR A 272 -10.04 6.08 14.11
N PRO A 273 -11.15 6.83 13.89
CA PRO A 273 -11.67 7.16 12.56
C PRO A 273 -10.94 8.33 11.89
N PHE A 274 -9.70 8.61 12.27
CA PHE A 274 -8.91 9.74 11.76
C PHE A 274 -7.86 9.29 10.73
N LYS A 275 -7.37 10.26 9.95
CA LYS A 275 -6.32 10.01 8.96
C LYS A 275 -5.00 9.64 9.67
N ARG A 276 -4.58 8.39 9.49
CA ARG A 276 -3.33 7.84 10.07
C ARG A 276 -2.06 8.38 9.40
N ILE A 277 -2.11 8.66 8.10
CA ILE A 277 -0.95 9.17 7.36
C ILE A 277 -0.60 10.59 7.83
N ILE A 278 0.67 10.78 8.18
CA ILE A 278 1.26 12.05 8.61
C ILE A 278 1.79 12.82 7.40
N LEU A 279 2.82 12.29 6.72
CA LEU A 279 3.43 12.92 5.55
C LEU A 279 3.34 12.07 4.29
N TYR A 280 3.65 10.78 4.37
CA TYR A 280 3.88 9.95 3.17
C TYR A 280 3.14 8.62 3.16
N ASP A 281 2.18 8.53 2.24
CA ASP A 281 1.38 7.34 2.01
C ASP A 281 2.06 6.36 1.05
N LYS A 282 2.95 5.51 1.59
CA LYS A 282 3.66 4.46 0.83
C LYS A 282 2.68 3.49 0.16
N GLN A 283 1.60 3.11 0.84
CA GLN A 283 0.66 2.10 0.35
C GLN A 283 -0.17 2.62 -0.81
N ARG A 284 -0.62 3.88 -0.76
CA ARG A 284 -1.34 4.49 -1.88
C ARG A 284 -0.51 4.60 -3.14
N LYS A 285 0.79 4.87 -3.02
CA LYS A 285 1.67 4.89 -4.20
C LYS A 285 1.78 3.49 -4.82
N PHE A 286 2.01 2.46 -4.01
CA PHE A 286 2.03 1.08 -4.48
C PHE A 286 0.70 0.68 -5.15
N ALA A 287 -0.42 0.96 -4.50
CA ALA A 287 -1.74 0.68 -5.06
C ALA A 287 -2.05 1.47 -6.34
N HIS A 288 -1.52 2.69 -6.48
CA HIS A 288 -1.63 3.46 -7.72
C HIS A 288 -0.85 2.80 -8.86
N ASP A 289 0.36 2.30 -8.58
CA ASP A 289 1.17 1.59 -9.58
C ASP A 289 0.47 0.28 -10.00
N VAL A 290 -0.14 -0.45 -9.05
CA VAL A 290 -1.01 -1.60 -9.33
C VAL A 290 -2.21 -1.20 -10.20
N HIS A 291 -2.88 -0.08 -9.89
CA HIS A 291 -4.02 0.40 -10.67
C HIS A 291 -3.64 0.74 -12.11
N HIS A 292 -2.46 1.33 -12.31
CA HIS A 292 -1.94 1.66 -13.62
C HIS A 292 -1.60 0.42 -14.45
N MET A 293 -1.05 -0.63 -13.81
CA MET A 293 -0.68 -1.88 -14.48
C MET A 293 -1.86 -2.83 -14.69
N TYR A 294 -2.79 -2.90 -13.72
CA TYR A 294 -3.92 -3.82 -13.68
C TYR A 294 -5.26 -3.10 -13.43
N PRO A 295 -5.66 -2.17 -14.31
CA PRO A 295 -6.83 -1.32 -14.08
C PRO A 295 -8.14 -2.11 -13.99
N VAL A 296 -8.27 -3.22 -14.72
CA VAL A 296 -9.45 -4.10 -14.64
C VAL A 296 -9.57 -4.71 -13.25
N PHE A 297 -8.47 -5.27 -12.72
CA PHE A 297 -8.43 -5.86 -11.39
C PHE A 297 -8.77 -4.84 -10.31
N SER A 298 -8.13 -3.67 -10.32
CA SER A 298 -8.41 -2.62 -9.33
C SER A 298 -9.85 -2.09 -9.41
N THR A 299 -10.43 -2.04 -10.63
CA THR A 299 -11.85 -1.69 -10.81
C THR A 299 -12.75 -2.76 -10.21
N LEU A 300 -12.45 -4.05 -10.39
CA LEU A 300 -13.23 -5.15 -9.80
C LEU A 300 -13.17 -5.13 -8.27
N VAL A 301 -11.99 -4.90 -7.69
CA VAL A 301 -11.83 -4.72 -6.24
C VAL A 301 -12.75 -3.61 -5.74
N THR A 302 -12.70 -2.43 -6.39
CA THR A 302 -13.55 -1.28 -6.03
C THR A 302 -15.04 -1.64 -6.11
N LEU A 303 -15.48 -2.23 -7.23
CA LEU A 303 -16.88 -2.60 -7.44
C LEU A 303 -17.40 -3.61 -6.42
N TYR A 304 -16.61 -4.64 -6.08
CA TYR A 304 -17.03 -5.68 -5.15
C TYR A 304 -16.98 -5.22 -3.69
N LEU A 305 -16.04 -4.35 -3.33
CA LEU A 305 -16.06 -3.68 -2.03
C LEU A 305 -17.29 -2.78 -1.89
N GLU A 306 -17.58 -1.94 -2.89
CA GLU A 306 -18.78 -1.09 -2.87
C GLU A 306 -20.11 -1.88 -2.76
N ASP A 307 -20.25 -3.04 -3.42
CA ASP A 307 -21.46 -3.86 -3.30
C ASP A 307 -21.68 -4.39 -1.88
N ILE A 308 -20.60 -4.61 -1.13
CA ILE A 308 -20.67 -5.06 0.26
C ILE A 308 -21.06 -3.92 1.21
N ASP A 309 -20.68 -2.68 0.86
CA ASP A 309 -21.00 -1.48 1.64
C ASP A 309 -22.41 -0.94 1.36
N LYS A 310 -22.87 -0.97 0.11
CA LYS A 310 -24.24 -0.53 -0.29
C LYS A 310 -25.36 -1.23 0.48
N ARG A 311 -25.10 -2.43 1.01
CA ARG A 311 -26.09 -3.22 1.76
C ARG A 311 -26.16 -2.87 3.24
N ASN A 312 -25.17 -2.13 3.78
CA ASN A 312 -25.13 -1.57 5.13
C ASN A 312 -23.88 -0.66 5.21
N PRO A 313 -24.01 0.68 5.12
CA PRO A 313 -22.89 1.60 5.09
C PRO A 313 -22.18 1.57 6.44
N SER A 314 -21.06 0.89 6.50
CA SER A 314 -20.26 0.79 7.73
C SER A 314 -18.77 0.62 7.44
N LEU A 315 -18.33 0.79 6.20
CA LEU A 315 -17.01 0.33 5.82
C LEU A 315 -16.10 1.51 5.48
N TRP A 316 -15.00 1.53 6.23
CA TRP A 316 -13.68 2.09 5.93
C TRP A 316 -13.19 1.96 4.47
N ILE A 317 -13.93 1.34 3.55
CA ILE A 317 -13.56 1.06 2.16
C ILE A 317 -13.08 2.32 1.45
N ASN A 318 -13.79 3.45 1.58
CA ASN A 318 -13.35 4.71 0.95
C ASN A 318 -12.00 5.21 1.47
N VAL A 319 -11.65 4.87 2.71
CA VAL A 319 -10.40 5.25 3.36
C VAL A 319 -9.28 4.26 3.04
N ARG A 320 -9.57 2.97 2.93
CA ARG A 320 -8.59 1.88 2.79
C ARG A 320 -8.60 1.17 1.43
N LEU A 321 -9.31 1.69 0.43
CA LEU A 321 -9.39 1.04 -0.89
C LEU A 321 -8.00 0.69 -1.45
N TYR A 322 -7.07 1.65 -1.34
CA TYR A 322 -5.68 1.45 -1.74
C TYR A 322 -4.97 0.38 -0.91
N ASP A 323 -5.21 0.35 0.40
CA ASP A 323 -4.65 -0.67 1.29
C ASP A 323 -5.16 -2.08 0.90
N VAL A 324 -6.43 -2.23 0.52
CA VAL A 324 -6.98 -3.52 0.08
C VAL A 324 -6.38 -3.97 -1.24
N VAL A 325 -6.23 -3.06 -2.22
CA VAL A 325 -5.57 -3.39 -3.49
C VAL A 325 -4.13 -3.84 -3.25
N ALA A 326 -3.40 -3.13 -2.39
CA ALA A 326 -2.05 -3.48 -2.00
C ALA A 326 -1.99 -4.85 -1.30
N LEU A 327 -2.88 -5.09 -0.34
CA LEU A 327 -2.98 -6.34 0.41
C LEU A 327 -3.20 -7.53 -0.50
N LEU A 328 -4.17 -7.46 -1.42
CA LEU A 328 -4.44 -8.56 -2.35
C LEU A 328 -3.24 -8.86 -3.25
N MET A 329 -2.51 -7.84 -3.71
CA MET A 329 -1.31 -8.05 -4.53
C MET A 329 -0.15 -8.66 -3.74
N LYS A 330 -0.09 -8.41 -2.43
CA LYS A 330 0.98 -8.87 -1.55
C LYS A 330 0.73 -10.27 -1.01
N GLU A 331 -0.50 -10.53 -0.55
CA GLU A 331 -0.85 -11.75 0.19
C GLU A 331 -1.45 -12.85 -0.70
N TRP A 332 -2.04 -12.52 -1.86
CA TRP A 332 -2.57 -13.55 -2.75
C TRP A 332 -1.46 -14.14 -3.60
N SER A 333 -0.95 -15.29 -3.18
CA SER A 333 0.16 -15.99 -3.81
C SER A 333 -0.08 -16.18 -5.30
N GLN A 334 0.92 -15.83 -6.12
CA GLN A 334 0.92 -15.95 -7.58
C GLN A 334 -0.16 -15.14 -8.33
N LEU A 335 -0.95 -14.31 -7.66
CA LEU A 335 -1.89 -13.40 -8.32
C LEU A 335 -1.25 -12.55 -9.42
N PRO A 336 -0.04 -11.96 -9.25
CA PRO A 336 0.58 -11.18 -10.32
C PRO A 336 0.83 -11.99 -11.60
N ILE A 337 1.20 -13.27 -11.48
CA ILE A 337 1.42 -14.16 -12.63
C ILE A 337 0.10 -14.39 -13.37
N GLN A 338 -0.98 -14.63 -12.64
CA GLN A 338 -2.29 -14.81 -13.23
C GLN A 338 -2.77 -13.53 -13.92
N LEU A 339 -2.63 -12.37 -13.28
CA LEU A 339 -3.04 -11.10 -13.85
C LEU A 339 -2.27 -10.80 -15.15
N GLU A 340 -0.98 -11.14 -15.24
CA GLU A 340 -0.22 -11.02 -16.48
C GLU A 340 -0.78 -11.92 -17.60
N LYS A 341 -1.19 -13.15 -17.30
CA LYS A 341 -1.81 -14.06 -18.29
C LYS A 341 -3.16 -13.56 -18.81
N MET A 342 -3.90 -12.84 -17.97
CA MET A 342 -5.20 -12.26 -18.33
C MET A 342 -5.07 -11.00 -19.21
N ARG A 343 -3.86 -10.44 -19.35
CA ARG A 343 -3.66 -9.23 -20.18
C ARG A 343 -3.81 -9.56 -21.66
N LYS A 344 -4.26 -8.56 -22.43
CA LYS A 344 -4.29 -8.65 -23.89
C LYS A 344 -2.87 -8.96 -24.41
N GLN A 345 -2.74 -10.03 -25.20
CA GLN A 345 -1.54 -10.26 -25.99
C GLN A 345 -1.43 -9.21 -27.09
N VAL A 346 -0.25 -8.62 -27.24
CA VAL A 346 0.03 -7.61 -28.28
C VAL A 346 0.47 -8.32 -29.54
N SER A 347 -0.28 -8.15 -30.62
CA SER A 347 0.08 -8.69 -31.93
C SER A 347 1.20 -7.87 -32.56
N VAL A 348 2.30 -8.52 -32.92
CA VAL A 348 3.49 -7.86 -33.45
C VAL A 348 3.92 -8.52 -34.75
N ILE A 349 4.15 -7.72 -35.78
CA ILE A 349 4.77 -8.17 -37.03
C ILE A 349 6.15 -7.53 -37.23
N ILE A 350 7.12 -8.35 -37.64
CA ILE A 350 8.52 -7.94 -37.83
C ILE A 350 8.82 -7.87 -39.33
N VAL A 351 9.32 -6.70 -39.76
CA VAL A 351 9.71 -6.41 -41.14
C VAL A 351 11.21 -6.10 -41.18
N SER A 352 11.99 -6.95 -41.84
CA SER A 352 13.45 -6.83 -41.90
C SER A 352 13.93 -6.59 -43.33
N ASN A 353 14.65 -5.49 -43.57
CA ASN A 353 15.34 -5.26 -44.85
C ASN A 353 16.63 -6.09 -45.02
N LEU A 354 17.10 -6.76 -43.95
CA LEU A 354 18.23 -7.69 -43.98
C LEU A 354 17.81 -9.14 -44.30
N GLY A 355 16.52 -9.35 -44.58
CA GLY A 355 15.95 -10.63 -44.98
C GLY A 355 15.37 -11.45 -43.81
N LYS A 356 14.78 -12.59 -44.18
CA LYS A 356 13.97 -13.45 -43.31
C LYS A 356 14.70 -13.94 -42.06
N LYS A 357 15.94 -14.43 -42.20
CA LYS A 357 16.72 -14.93 -41.04
C LYS A 357 16.97 -13.86 -39.97
N HIS A 358 17.13 -12.61 -40.39
CA HIS A 358 17.27 -11.50 -39.45
C HIS A 358 15.95 -11.22 -38.72
N ALA A 359 14.80 -11.28 -39.43
CA ALA A 359 13.49 -11.18 -38.77
C ALA A 359 13.22 -12.35 -37.80
N GLU A 360 13.64 -13.57 -38.14
CA GLU A 360 13.58 -14.74 -37.25
C GLU A 360 14.42 -14.54 -35.99
N MET A 361 15.65 -14.03 -36.12
CA MET A 361 16.50 -13.68 -34.98
C MET A 361 15.83 -12.62 -34.09
N MET A 362 15.27 -11.55 -34.67
CA MET A 362 14.55 -10.53 -33.90
C MET A 362 13.32 -11.10 -33.20
N ARG A 363 12.56 -11.97 -33.86
CA ARG A 363 11.41 -12.66 -33.28
C ARG A 363 11.84 -13.48 -32.05
N ASP A 364 12.89 -14.27 -32.18
CA ASP A 364 13.35 -15.15 -31.12
C ASP A 364 13.88 -14.32 -29.93
N PHE A 365 14.53 -13.18 -30.18
CA PHE A 365 14.92 -12.23 -29.15
C PHE A 365 13.71 -11.64 -28.41
N LEU A 366 12.69 -11.18 -29.13
CA LEU A 366 11.47 -10.63 -28.54
C LEU A 366 10.71 -11.70 -27.75
N TYR A 367 10.64 -12.93 -28.25
CA TYR A 367 10.03 -14.04 -27.52
C TYR A 367 10.80 -14.37 -26.23
N SER A 368 12.14 -14.33 -26.27
CA SER A 368 12.94 -14.57 -25.06
C SER A 368 12.72 -13.49 -23.99
N GLN A 369 12.42 -12.26 -24.38
CA GLN A 369 12.24 -11.14 -23.44
C GLN A 369 10.81 -11.02 -22.92
N TYR A 370 9.81 -11.16 -23.80
CA TYR A 370 8.42 -10.85 -23.48
C TYR A 370 7.51 -12.10 -23.42
N GLY A 371 7.98 -13.24 -23.93
CA GLY A 371 7.28 -14.51 -23.90
C GLY A 371 5.86 -14.42 -24.47
N GLU A 372 4.90 -14.97 -23.71
CA GLU A 372 3.49 -15.04 -24.10
C GLU A 372 2.76 -13.68 -24.10
N LYS A 373 3.41 -12.58 -23.70
CA LYS A 373 2.83 -11.23 -23.83
C LYS A 373 2.64 -10.82 -25.28
N LEU A 374 3.44 -11.39 -26.18
CA LEU A 374 3.45 -11.04 -27.59
C LEU A 374 2.94 -12.20 -28.45
N LYS A 375 2.13 -11.86 -29.46
CA LYS A 375 1.82 -12.75 -30.57
C LYS A 375 2.66 -12.31 -31.77
N LEU A 376 3.80 -12.98 -31.96
CA LEU A 376 4.81 -12.58 -32.94
C LEU A 376 4.55 -13.18 -34.32
N SER A 377 4.77 -12.40 -35.36
CA SER A 377 4.71 -12.79 -36.78
C SER A 377 5.87 -12.15 -37.55
N ILE A 378 6.25 -12.76 -38.66
CA ILE A 378 7.28 -12.23 -39.57
C ILE A 378 6.62 -11.93 -40.90
N TYR A 379 7.00 -10.82 -41.52
CA TYR A 379 6.60 -10.53 -42.89
C TYR A 379 7.39 -11.43 -43.84
N GLU A 380 6.69 -12.35 -44.51
CA GLU A 380 7.28 -13.40 -45.34
C GLU A 380 7.65 -12.93 -46.75
N SER A 381 7.03 -11.84 -47.23
CA SER A 381 7.28 -11.29 -48.57
C SER A 381 8.55 -10.43 -48.61
N THR A 382 9.13 -10.31 -49.81
CA THR A 382 10.29 -9.45 -50.02
C THR A 382 9.91 -7.97 -50.02
N VAL A 383 10.50 -7.22 -49.10
CA VAL A 383 10.30 -5.76 -49.00
C VAL A 383 10.76 -5.03 -50.29
N LEU A 384 11.63 -5.65 -51.10
CA LEU A 384 12.19 -5.06 -52.32
C LEU A 384 11.17 -4.86 -53.44
N PHE A 385 10.09 -5.65 -53.47
CA PHE A 385 9.07 -5.60 -54.53
C PHE A 385 7.66 -5.36 -53.97
N SER A 386 7.52 -5.13 -52.67
CA SER A 386 6.23 -4.85 -52.03
C SER A 386 5.74 -3.45 -52.40
N GLY A 387 4.47 -3.36 -52.80
CA GLY A 387 3.74 -2.10 -53.00
C GLY A 387 2.88 -1.71 -51.78
N PRO A 388 2.15 -0.58 -51.85
CA PRO A 388 1.26 -0.12 -50.78
C PRO A 388 0.21 -1.17 -50.36
N GLU A 389 -0.36 -1.90 -51.32
CA GLU A 389 -1.37 -2.95 -51.08
C GLU A 389 -0.79 -4.13 -50.26
N ASP A 390 0.48 -4.47 -50.48
CA ASP A 390 1.15 -5.57 -49.76
C ASP A 390 1.41 -5.25 -48.28
N PHE A 391 1.37 -3.97 -47.92
CA PHE A 391 1.54 -3.50 -46.54
C PHE A 391 0.22 -3.26 -45.81
N GLU A 392 -0.94 -3.46 -46.46
CA GLU A 392 -2.23 -3.33 -45.78
C GLU A 392 -2.39 -4.32 -44.62
N ILE A 393 -1.80 -5.52 -44.75
CA ILE A 393 -1.79 -6.56 -43.71
C ILE A 393 -1.16 -6.07 -42.39
N LEU A 394 -0.26 -5.08 -42.45
CA LEU A 394 0.40 -4.53 -41.26
C LEU A 394 -0.59 -3.77 -40.35
N ASN A 395 -1.75 -3.36 -40.89
CA ASN A 395 -2.78 -2.65 -40.14
C ASN A 395 -3.51 -3.53 -39.13
N ASP A 396 -3.49 -4.85 -39.32
CA ASP A 396 -4.15 -5.81 -38.44
C ASP A 396 -3.34 -6.08 -37.16
N TYR A 397 -2.10 -5.58 -37.11
CA TYR A 397 -1.21 -5.75 -35.98
C TYR A 397 -1.21 -4.53 -35.05
N ASP A 398 -1.15 -4.80 -33.75
CA ASP A 398 -1.05 -3.75 -32.72
C ASP A 398 0.31 -3.02 -32.79
N LEU A 399 1.37 -3.68 -33.29
CA LEU A 399 2.71 -3.12 -33.46
C LEU A 399 3.42 -3.72 -34.68
N VAL A 400 4.05 -2.87 -35.48
CA VAL A 400 4.95 -3.22 -36.58
C VAL A 400 6.36 -2.83 -36.16
N ILE A 401 7.28 -3.79 -36.09
CA ILE A 401 8.69 -3.52 -35.81
C ILE A 401 9.46 -3.62 -37.12
N SER A 402 10.20 -2.57 -37.47
CA SER A 402 11.08 -2.59 -38.63
C SER A 402 12.48 -2.08 -38.32
N ASN A 403 13.48 -2.65 -38.97
CA ASN A 403 14.87 -2.19 -38.84
C ASN A 403 15.23 -1.05 -39.81
N ASN A 404 14.27 -0.61 -40.63
CA ASN A 404 14.42 0.46 -41.60
C ASN A 404 13.04 1.09 -41.86
N PRO A 405 12.93 2.34 -42.35
CA PRO A 405 11.65 2.85 -42.82
C PRO A 405 11.04 1.94 -43.88
N ILE A 406 9.73 1.70 -43.78
CA ILE A 406 8.95 0.97 -44.78
C ILE A 406 8.34 2.01 -45.72
N ASP A 407 8.73 1.99 -46.99
CA ASP A 407 8.17 2.87 -48.01
C ASP A 407 6.65 2.68 -48.07
N TYR A 408 5.91 3.79 -48.16
CA TYR A 408 4.44 3.82 -48.21
C TYR A 408 3.70 3.37 -46.93
N TYR A 409 4.41 3.05 -45.83
CA TYR A 409 3.79 2.71 -44.54
C TYR A 409 4.31 3.62 -43.40
N GLN A 410 3.64 4.76 -43.21
CA GLN A 410 3.95 5.74 -42.15
C GLN A 410 2.81 5.83 -41.13
N LYS A 411 2.51 4.70 -40.47
CA LYS A 411 1.49 4.66 -39.43
C LYS A 411 2.12 4.73 -38.04
N GLU A 412 1.34 5.22 -37.09
CA GLU A 412 1.76 5.35 -35.69
C GLU A 412 2.17 4.00 -35.10
N ASN A 413 1.55 2.89 -35.53
CA ASN A 413 1.89 1.54 -35.06
C ASN A 413 3.22 0.99 -35.60
N CYS A 414 4.02 1.77 -36.32
CA CYS A 414 5.34 1.37 -36.79
C CYS A 414 6.45 1.92 -35.91
N LEU A 415 7.23 1.02 -35.29
CA LEU A 415 8.42 1.34 -34.54
C LEU A 415 9.67 0.93 -35.32
N ILE A 416 10.53 1.91 -35.60
CA ILE A 416 11.82 1.68 -36.23
C ILE A 416 12.85 1.39 -35.12
N VAL A 417 13.52 0.25 -35.23
CA VAL A 417 14.52 -0.23 -34.27
C VAL A 417 15.86 -0.49 -34.96
N ASN A 418 16.91 -0.70 -34.17
CA ASN A 418 18.20 -1.09 -34.71
C ASN A 418 18.19 -2.54 -35.22
N ASN A 419 19.17 -2.90 -36.06
CA ASN A 419 19.42 -4.29 -36.49
C ASN A 419 19.67 -5.26 -35.32
N PHE A 420 20.02 -4.73 -34.15
CA PHE A 420 19.99 -5.48 -32.90
C PHE A 420 19.29 -4.65 -31.84
N ILE A 421 18.37 -5.25 -31.11
CA ILE A 421 17.48 -4.53 -30.17
C ILE A 421 18.28 -3.94 -29.01
N SER A 422 18.45 -2.62 -29.05
CA SER A 422 19.16 -1.82 -28.05
C SER A 422 18.32 -1.61 -26.79
N ALA A 423 18.91 -1.01 -25.75
CA ALA A 423 18.17 -0.67 -24.52
C ALA A 423 17.03 0.33 -24.78
N SER A 424 17.26 1.33 -25.64
CA SER A 424 16.23 2.33 -25.99
C SER A 424 15.10 1.71 -26.85
N ASP A 425 15.44 0.76 -27.72
CA ASP A 425 14.44 0.00 -28.49
C ASP A 425 13.53 -0.80 -27.53
N ARG A 426 14.11 -1.45 -26.50
CA ARG A 426 13.33 -2.20 -25.50
C ARG A 426 12.38 -1.29 -24.72
N GLU A 427 12.86 -0.13 -24.26
CA GLU A 427 12.02 0.84 -23.55
C GLU A 427 10.84 1.29 -24.43
N SER A 428 11.10 1.57 -25.71
CA SER A 428 10.06 1.98 -26.66
C SER A 428 9.04 0.87 -26.91
N ILE A 429 9.50 -0.38 -27.07
CA ILE A 429 8.64 -1.56 -27.23
C ILE A 429 7.80 -1.80 -25.97
N GLU A 430 8.40 -1.76 -24.78
CA GLU A 430 7.69 -1.94 -23.50
C GLU A 430 6.60 -0.88 -23.30
N ASN A 431 6.94 0.39 -23.55
CA ASN A 431 5.96 1.49 -23.48
C ASN A 431 4.80 1.28 -24.46
N TRP A 432 5.09 0.80 -25.68
CA TRP A 432 4.05 0.47 -26.65
C TRP A 432 3.14 -0.65 -26.16
N ILE A 433 3.72 -1.76 -25.68
CA ILE A 433 2.99 -2.91 -25.14
C ILE A 433 2.05 -2.46 -24.01
N LEU A 434 2.57 -1.68 -23.07
CA LEU A 434 1.81 -1.13 -21.96
C LEU A 434 0.64 -0.27 -22.46
N SER A 435 0.87 0.61 -23.43
CA SER A 435 -0.18 1.50 -23.97
C SER A 435 -1.33 0.73 -24.63
N VAL A 436 -1.02 -0.32 -25.42
CA VAL A 436 -2.02 -1.17 -26.08
C VAL A 436 -2.85 -1.92 -25.03
N GLN A 437 -2.18 -2.48 -24.03
CA GLN A 437 -2.83 -3.24 -22.96
C GLN A 437 -3.70 -2.36 -22.06
N GLN A 438 -3.26 -1.13 -21.78
CA GLN A 438 -4.05 -0.15 -21.04
C GLN A 438 -5.29 0.29 -21.82
N LYS A 439 -5.14 0.60 -23.11
CA LYS A 439 -6.27 0.96 -23.97
C LYS A 439 -7.31 -0.16 -24.02
N ALA A 440 -6.87 -1.41 -24.21
CA ALA A 440 -7.75 -2.57 -24.20
C ALA A 440 -8.48 -2.74 -22.86
N SER A 441 -7.76 -2.52 -21.76
CA SER A 441 -8.34 -2.58 -20.42
C SER A 441 -9.37 -1.48 -20.18
N LEU A 442 -9.10 -0.24 -20.60
CA LEU A 442 -10.03 0.88 -20.51
C LEU A 442 -11.29 0.64 -21.36
N ASP A 443 -11.15 0.10 -22.56
CA ASP A 443 -12.28 -0.24 -23.41
C ASP A 443 -13.13 -1.37 -22.80
N PHE A 444 -12.49 -2.35 -22.16
CA PHE A 444 -13.17 -3.38 -21.39
C PHE A 444 -13.92 -2.78 -20.19
N ILE A 445 -13.27 -1.91 -19.41
CA ILE A 445 -13.89 -1.22 -18.27
C ILE A 445 -15.07 -0.36 -18.73
N ARG A 446 -14.97 0.37 -19.85
CA ARG A 446 -16.09 1.14 -20.43
C ARG A 446 -17.26 0.23 -20.76
N LYS A 447 -17.02 -0.91 -21.41
CA LYS A 447 -18.06 -1.91 -21.72
C LYS A 447 -18.70 -2.49 -20.45
N ILE A 448 -17.91 -2.73 -19.39
CA ILE A 448 -18.41 -3.11 -18.07
C ILE A 448 -19.25 -1.98 -17.48
N GLY A 449 -18.77 -0.74 -17.44
CA GLY A 449 -19.47 0.42 -16.89
C GLY A 449 -20.83 0.64 -17.55
N TYR A 450 -20.90 0.57 -18.89
CA TYR A 450 -22.17 0.65 -19.63
C TYR A 450 -23.13 -0.51 -19.31
N SER A 451 -22.60 -1.71 -19.04
CA SER A 451 -23.44 -2.88 -18.73
C SER A 451 -23.82 -3.00 -17.26
N TYR A 452 -23.03 -2.49 -16.32
CA TYR A 452 -23.32 -2.39 -14.89
C TYR A 452 -24.30 -1.24 -14.59
N LEU A 453 -24.17 -0.09 -15.26
CA LEU A 453 -25.15 1.01 -15.16
C LEU A 453 -26.55 0.61 -15.68
N ARG A 454 -26.62 -0.27 -16.70
CA ARG A 454 -27.90 -0.87 -17.15
C ARG A 454 -28.42 -1.98 -16.21
N ARG A 455 -27.54 -2.70 -15.52
CA ARG A 455 -27.88 -3.87 -14.67
C ARG A 455 -28.11 -3.57 -13.19
N ALA A 456 -27.97 -2.33 -12.74
CA ALA A 456 -28.38 -1.91 -11.39
C ALA A 456 -29.88 -2.16 -11.10
N LYS A 457 -30.69 -2.50 -12.12
CA LYS A 457 -32.09 -2.94 -11.98
C LYS A 457 -32.34 -4.45 -12.12
N GLN A 458 -31.36 -5.28 -12.47
CA GLN A 458 -31.56 -6.73 -12.60
C GLN A 458 -30.36 -7.54 -12.09
N ILE A 459 -30.57 -8.03 -10.87
CA ILE A 459 -29.94 -9.12 -10.12
C ILE A 459 -29.53 -10.30 -11.04
N TYR A 460 -28.27 -10.71 -10.89
CA TYR A 460 -27.71 -12.05 -11.08
C TYR A 460 -28.29 -12.94 -12.20
N SER A 461 -27.56 -13.06 -13.29
CA SER A 461 -27.34 -14.33 -14.00
C SER A 461 -26.26 -14.15 -15.08
N TYR A 462 -25.30 -15.06 -15.09
CA TYR A 462 -24.27 -15.23 -16.10
C TYR A 462 -24.92 -15.65 -17.43
N PRO A 463 -24.48 -15.17 -18.60
CA PRO A 463 -24.63 -15.94 -19.83
C PRO A 463 -23.32 -16.69 -20.08
N TYR A 464 -23.39 -18.00 -19.87
CA TYR A 464 -22.52 -19.01 -20.44
C TYR A 464 -22.40 -18.79 -21.96
N ILE A 465 -21.17 -18.74 -22.48
CA ILE A 465 -20.90 -18.79 -23.92
C ILE A 465 -20.55 -20.26 -24.25
N PRO A 466 -21.38 -21.00 -25.00
CA PRO A 466 -21.05 -22.36 -25.40
C PRO A 466 -19.89 -22.37 -26.40
N ASN A 467 -18.96 -23.30 -26.22
CA ASN A 467 -17.88 -23.59 -27.14
C ASN A 467 -18.47 -24.25 -28.41
N PRO A 468 -18.31 -23.69 -29.62
CA PRO A 468 -18.87 -24.28 -30.83
C PRO A 468 -17.89 -25.32 -31.37
N LYS A 469 -18.04 -26.57 -30.93
CA LYS A 469 -17.58 -27.78 -31.64
C LYS A 469 -18.06 -29.03 -30.90
N GLN A 470 -19.21 -29.54 -31.33
CA GLN A 470 -19.53 -30.97 -31.43
C GLN A 470 -20.96 -31.10 -31.97
N VAL A 471 -21.08 -31.08 -33.29
CA VAL A 471 -22.22 -31.67 -34.01
C VAL A 471 -21.63 -32.40 -35.22
N SER A 472 -21.32 -33.68 -35.00
CA SER A 472 -21.53 -34.83 -35.90
C SER A 472 -20.85 -36.03 -35.29
#